data_AF-A0A485PSX9-F1
#
_entry.id   AF-A0A485PSX9-F1
#
_cell.length_a   1.000
_cell.length_b   1.000
_cell.length_c   1.000
_cell.angle_alpha   90.00
_cell.angle_beta   90.00
_cell.angle_gamma   90.00
#
_symmetry.space_group_name_H-M   'P 1'
#
loop_
_entity.id
_entity.type
_entity.pdbx_description
1 polymer ?
#
loop_
_entity_poly.entity_id
_entity_poly.type
_entity_poly.pdbx_seq_one_letter_code
_entity_poly.pdbx_strand_id
1 'polypeptide(L)'
;MATVQGGFLGPDPGALSPAQQEQLSRFKIQTRIANEKYLRTHKEVELLISGFFREMFLKRPDDIQEFAAARRQAAGQRGMDRSHPV
;
A
#
# COMPACT_ATOMS: atom_id res chain seq x y z
N MET A 1 19.42 -11.21 46.44
CA MET A 1 19.75 -11.41 45.01
C MET A 1 18.47 -11.89 44.33
N ALA A 2 17.74 -11.18 43.46
CA ALA A 2 17.75 -9.81 42.98
C ALA A 2 16.28 -9.40 42.85
N THR A 3 15.91 -8.24 43.41
CA THR A 3 14.63 -7.60 43.13
C THR A 3 14.71 -7.09 41.69
N VAL A 4 13.89 -7.65 40.79
CA VAL A 4 13.67 -7.04 39.47
C VAL A 4 12.95 -5.73 39.74
N GLN A 5 13.75 -4.67 39.86
CA GLN A 5 13.24 -3.31 39.90
C GLN A 5 12.48 -3.09 38.60
N GLY A 6 11.15 -2.95 38.73
CA GLY A 6 10.28 -2.54 37.64
C GLY A 6 10.86 -1.28 37.03
N GLY A 7 11.35 -1.41 35.79
CA GLY A 7 11.82 -0.30 35.00
C GLY A 7 10.69 0.72 34.91
N PHE A 8 10.95 1.90 35.43
CA PHE A 8 10.11 3.08 35.26
C PHE A 8 9.90 3.31 33.77
N LEU A 9 8.69 3.10 33.27
CA LEU A 9 8.24 3.71 32.03
C LEU A 9 6.94 4.43 32.41
N GLY A 10 7.02 5.75 32.61
CA GLY A 10 5.83 6.59 32.67
C GLY A 10 4.96 6.46 31.42
N PRO A 11 3.85 7.20 31.32
CA PRO A 11 3.00 7.16 30.13
C PRO A 11 3.84 7.27 28.86
N ASP A 12 3.74 6.27 27.95
CA ASP A 12 4.48 6.26 26.69
C ASP A 12 4.14 7.57 25.94
N PRO A 13 5.11 8.49 25.76
CA PRO A 13 4.83 9.79 25.14
C PRO A 13 4.40 9.65 23.66
N GLY A 14 4.60 8.49 23.04
CA GLY A 14 4.07 8.15 21.71
C GLY A 14 2.69 7.50 21.73
N ALA A 15 2.15 7.13 22.89
CA ALA A 15 0.85 6.48 22.98
C ALA A 15 -0.28 7.50 22.83
N LEU A 16 -1.20 7.19 21.92
CA LEU A 16 -2.41 7.97 21.74
C LEU A 16 -3.30 7.87 22.98
N SER A 17 -3.90 8.99 23.36
CA SER A 17 -4.97 8.98 24.35
C SER A 17 -6.15 8.14 23.84
N PRO A 18 -7.03 7.63 24.73
CA PRO A 18 -8.19 6.86 24.30
C PRO A 18 -9.06 7.60 23.28
N ALA A 19 -9.25 8.91 23.44
CA ALA A 19 -10.01 9.74 22.50
C ALA A 19 -9.30 9.87 21.14
N GLN A 20 -7.97 10.04 21.13
CA GLN A 20 -7.18 10.08 19.89
C GLN A 20 -7.23 8.73 19.16
N GLN A 21 -7.17 7.63 19.90
CA GLN A 21 -7.29 6.28 19.35
C GLN A 21 -8.67 6.04 18.72
N GLU A 22 -9.73 6.48 19.37
CA GLU A 22 -11.09 6.40 18.84
C GLU A 22 -11.25 7.24 17.56
N GLN A 23 -10.75 8.48 17.57
CA GLN A 23 -10.74 9.36 16.41
C GLN A 23 -9.95 8.73 15.24
N LEU A 24 -8.77 8.19 15.51
CA LEU A 24 -7.95 7.52 14.51
C LEU A 24 -8.67 6.29 13.93
N SER A 25 -9.34 5.50 14.78
CA SER A 25 -10.12 4.34 14.34
C SER A 25 -11.23 4.76 13.36
N ARG A 26 -12.03 5.77 13.72
CA ARG A 26 -13.07 6.31 12.83
C ARG A 26 -12.51 6.83 11.51
N PHE A 27 -11.39 7.56 11.57
CA PHE A 27 -10.71 8.07 10.38
C PHE A 27 -10.21 6.94 9.46
N LYS A 28 -9.60 5.89 10.02
CA LYS A 28 -9.12 4.73 9.25
C LYS A 28 -10.26 3.98 8.58
N ILE A 29 -11.39 3.82 9.27
CA ILE A 29 -12.60 3.20 8.71
C ILE A 29 -13.11 4.01 7.52
N GLN A 30 -13.29 5.32 7.69
CA GLN A 30 -13.77 6.20 6.61
C GLN A 30 -12.82 6.21 5.42
N THR A 31 -11.51 6.30 5.68
CA THR A 31 -10.48 6.25 4.64
C THR A 31 -10.54 4.92 3.88
N ARG A 32 -10.70 3.78 4.58
CA ARG A 32 -10.81 2.47 3.92
C ARG A 32 -12.04 2.39 3.03
N ILE A 33 -13.19 2.89 3.49
CA ILE A 33 -14.42 2.94 2.69
C ILE A 33 -14.21 3.81 1.44
N ALA A 34 -13.59 4.99 1.59
CA ALA A 34 -13.30 5.88 0.47
C ALA A 34 -12.36 5.22 -0.54
N ASN A 35 -11.30 4.55 -0.08
CA ASN A 35 -10.38 3.80 -0.94
C ASN A 35 -11.10 2.69 -1.70
N GLU A 36 -11.92 1.87 -1.02
CA GLU A 36 -12.67 0.80 -1.67
C GLU A 36 -13.66 1.34 -2.71
N LYS A 37 -14.33 2.46 -2.39
CA LYS A 37 -15.19 3.15 -3.37
C LYS A 37 -14.38 3.61 -4.57
N TYR A 38 -13.21 4.21 -4.37
CA TYR A 38 -12.31 4.63 -5.45
C TYR A 38 -11.95 3.45 -6.34
N LEU A 39 -11.42 2.38 -5.75
CA LEU A 39 -11.00 1.16 -6.45
C LEU A 39 -12.13 0.53 -7.27
N ARG A 40 -13.38 0.57 -6.80
CA ARG A 40 -14.55 0.02 -7.51
C ARG A 40 -15.08 0.90 -8.63
N THR A 41 -14.90 2.22 -8.53
CA THR A 41 -15.55 3.19 -9.43
C THR A 41 -14.63 3.70 -10.53
N HIS A 42 -13.31 3.67 -10.32
CA HIS A 42 -12.35 4.29 -11.23
C HIS A 42 -11.75 3.27 -12.21
N LYS A 43 -12.04 3.46 -13.50
CA LYS A 43 -11.62 2.57 -14.59
C LYS A 43 -10.11 2.47 -14.75
N GLU A 44 -9.36 3.49 -14.38
CA GLU A 44 -7.89 3.46 -14.46
C GLU A 44 -7.27 2.33 -13.62
N VAL A 45 -7.84 2.05 -12.44
CA VAL A 45 -7.32 0.99 -11.55
C VAL A 45 -7.70 -0.38 -12.10
N GLU A 46 -8.93 -0.52 -12.59
CA GLU A 46 -9.39 -1.73 -13.28
C GLU A 46 -8.46 -2.06 -14.45
N LEU A 47 -8.17 -1.09 -15.32
CA LEU A 47 -7.27 -1.26 -16.46
C LEU A 47 -5.85 -1.63 -16.03
N LEU A 48 -5.32 -1.02 -14.97
CA LEU A 48 -4.01 -1.34 -14.42
C LEU A 48 -3.94 -2.80 -13.94
N ILE A 49 -4.95 -3.25 -13.19
CA ILE A 49 -5.04 -4.62 -12.68
C ILE A 49 -5.23 -5.61 -13.84
N SER A 50 -6.16 -5.35 -14.76
CA SER A 50 -6.40 -6.21 -15.93
C SER A 50 -5.18 -6.31 -16.83
N GLY A 51 -4.46 -5.21 -17.05
CA GLY A 51 -3.21 -5.19 -17.81
C GLY A 51 -2.12 -6.05 -17.17
N PHE A 52 -1.98 -5.98 -15.84
CA PHE A 52 -1.06 -6.85 -15.10
C PHE A 52 -1.42 -8.33 -15.27
N PHE A 53 -2.68 -8.71 -15.01
CA PHE A 53 -3.12 -10.10 -15.13
C PHE A 53 -2.97 -10.65 -16.55
N ARG A 54 -3.28 -9.84 -17.56
CA ARG A 54 -3.09 -10.22 -18.96
C ARG A 54 -1.64 -10.64 -19.22
N GLU A 55 -0.67 -9.86 -18.76
CA GLU A 55 0.75 -10.19 -18.97
C GLU A 55 1.21 -11.37 -18.12
N MET A 56 0.74 -11.47 -16.87
CA MET A 56 1.05 -12.59 -15.99
C MET A 56 0.55 -13.92 -16.59
N PHE A 57 -0.68 -13.96 -17.10
CA PHE A 57 -1.22 -15.17 -17.73
C PHE A 57 -0.56 -15.52 -19.06
N LEU A 58 -0.10 -14.53 -19.82
CA LEU A 58 0.64 -14.75 -21.06
C LEU A 58 2.05 -15.29 -20.79
N LYS A 59 2.76 -14.73 -19.81
CA LYS A 59 4.16 -15.07 -19.52
C LYS A 59 4.32 -16.24 -18.56
N ARG A 60 3.29 -16.54 -17.75
CA ARG A 60 3.26 -17.60 -16.73
C ARG A 60 4.56 -17.65 -15.91
N PRO A 61 4.91 -16.55 -15.20
CA PRO A 61 6.13 -16.51 -14.42
C PRO A 61 6.09 -17.51 -13.28
N ASP A 62 7.25 -18.11 -12.96
CA ASP A 62 7.40 -19.02 -11.82
C ASP A 62 7.33 -18.27 -10.47
N ASP A 63 7.82 -17.03 -10.43
CA ASP A 63 7.70 -16.10 -9.29
C ASP A 63 6.85 -14.88 -9.65
N ILE A 64 5.64 -14.82 -9.09
CA ILE A 64 4.69 -13.73 -9.32
C ILE A 64 5.13 -12.43 -8.64
N GLN A 65 5.82 -12.50 -7.50
CA GLN A 65 6.24 -11.32 -6.74
C GLN A 65 7.38 -10.60 -7.47
N GLU A 66 8.39 -11.34 -7.91
CA GLU A 66 9.48 -10.80 -8.72
C GLU A 66 8.94 -10.22 -10.04
N PHE A 67 8.03 -10.94 -10.69
CA PHE A 67 7.35 -10.45 -11.89
C PHE A 67 6.60 -9.13 -11.66
N ALA A 68 5.88 -8.99 -10.55
CA ALA A 68 5.18 -7.76 -10.20
C ALA A 68 6.15 -6.59 -9.92
N ALA A 69 7.25 -6.84 -9.21
CA ALA A 69 8.28 -5.84 -8.95
C ALA A 69 8.93 -5.34 -10.25
N ALA A 70 9.33 -6.25 -11.14
CA ALA A 70 9.87 -5.90 -12.45
C ALA A 70 8.87 -5.12 -13.31
N ARG A 71 7.59 -5.54 -13.33
CA ARG A 71 6.54 -4.87 -14.11
C ARG A 71 6.28 -3.44 -13.64
N ARG A 72 6.38 -3.19 -12.33
CA ARG A 72 6.26 -1.86 -11.72
C ARG A 72 7.40 -0.94 -12.15
N GLN A 73 8.63 -1.43 -12.21
CA GLN A 73 9.79 -0.66 -12.66
C GLN A 73 9.71 -0.33 -14.16
N ALA A 74 9.32 -1.30 -15.00
CA ALA A 74 9.16 -1.10 -16.44
C ALA A 74 8.04 -0.10 -16.80
N ALA A 75 6.96 -0.04 -16.00
CA ALA A 75 5.90 0.94 -16.19
C ALA A 75 6.38 2.40 -15.97
N GLY A 76 7.30 2.62 -15.03
CA GLY A 76 7.88 3.93 -14.77
C GLY A 76 8.81 4.41 -15.89
N GLN A 77 9.58 3.51 -16.49
CA GLN A 77 10.54 3.83 -17.56
C GLN A 77 9.84 4.16 -18.89
N ARG A 78 8.74 3.46 -19.21
CA ARG A 78 7.99 3.66 -20.47
C ARG A 78 7.26 5.01 -20.53
N GLY A 79 7.05 5.66 -19.38
CA GLY A 79 6.51 7.04 -19.32
C GLY A 79 7.54 8.10 -19.70
N MET A 80 8.84 7.87 -19.50
CA MET A 80 9.90 8.81 -19.89
C MET A 80 10.19 8.78 -21.39
N ASP A 81 10.17 7.59 -22.00
CA ASP A 81 10.56 7.39 -23.41
C ASP A 81 9.58 8.05 -24.42
N ARG A 82 8.36 8.37 -24.00
CA ARG A 82 7.38 9.09 -24.84
C ARG A 82 7.48 10.62 -24.76
N SER A 83 8.43 11.15 -23.99
CA SER A 83 8.59 12.60 -23.77
C SER A 83 9.58 13.26 -24.75
N HIS A 84 10.13 12.51 -25.70
CA HIS A 84 10.96 13.03 -26.77
C HIS A 84 10.24 12.93 -28.13
N PRO A 85 9.67 14.02 -28.65
CA PRO A 85 9.17 14.05 -30.02
C PRO A 85 10.36 14.16 -31.00
N VAL A 86 10.30 13.36 -32.07
CA VAL A 86 11.00 13.60 -33.34
C VAL A 86 9.96 14.14 -34.32
#